data_AF-A0A9W6Q8R1-F1
#
_entry.id   AF-A0A9W6Q8R1-F1
#
_cell.length_a   1.000
_cell.length_b   1.000
_cell.length_c   1.000
_cell.angle_alpha   90.00
_cell.angle_beta   90.00
_cell.angle_gamma   90.00
#
_symmetry.space_group_name_H-M   'P 1'
#
loop_
_entity.id
_entity.type
_entity.pdbx_description
1 polymer ?
#
loop_
_entity_poly.entity_id
_entity_poly.type
_entity_poly.pdbx_seq_one_letter_code
_entity_poly.pdbx_strand_id
1 'polypeptide(L)'
;MIKRGSDTWCSAVANYVKRAHDFSCQVCGIRLKTPTGAYAEAAHIRGLGRPHNGPDIASNVLCLCPNHHKLFDFGMLTIADDLAITDRSTGQVIGRLREVPAHQVERRFLAYHREHHAQA
;
A
#
# COMPACT_ATOMS: atom_id res chain seq x y z
N MET A 1 27.30 1.37 8.14
CA MET A 1 26.20 2.07 8.84
C MET A 1 24.88 1.49 8.38
N ILE A 2 24.26 0.62 9.18
CA ILE A 2 22.91 0.14 8.94
C ILE A 2 21.98 1.33 9.14
N LYS A 3 21.33 1.83 8.08
CA LYS A 3 20.20 2.75 8.22
C LYS A 3 19.11 1.96 8.96
N ARG A 4 19.04 2.12 10.29
CA ARG A 4 17.88 1.68 11.07
C ARG A 4 16.67 2.33 10.40
N GLY A 5 15.71 1.51 9.96
CA GLY A 5 14.47 1.97 9.37
C GLY A 5 13.92 3.11 10.21
N SER A 6 13.59 4.21 9.55
CA SER A 6 13.20 5.45 10.17
C SER A 6 11.85 5.32 10.86
N ASP A 7 11.87 4.93 12.13
CA ASP A 7 10.72 5.02 13.04
C ASP A 7 10.29 6.48 13.32
N THR A 8 11.01 7.46 12.77
CA THR A 8 10.76 8.90 12.92
C THR A 8 9.83 9.53 11.88
N TRP A 9 9.26 8.74 10.95
CA TRP A 9 8.36 9.24 9.88
C TRP A 9 7.04 8.47 9.76
N CYS A 10 6.57 7.81 10.81
CA CYS A 10 5.32 7.05 10.74
C CYS A 10 4.16 7.85 11.34
N SER A 11 3.30 8.41 10.47
CA SER A 11 2.09 9.13 10.92
C SER A 11 1.16 8.22 11.74
N ALA A 12 0.29 8.83 12.55
CA ALA A 12 -0.73 8.08 13.29
C ALA A 12 -1.60 7.22 12.37
N VAL A 13 -1.87 7.71 11.15
CA VAL A 13 -2.58 7.02 10.08
C VAL A 13 -1.84 5.78 9.61
N ALA A 14 -0.55 5.91 9.28
CA ALA A 14 0.27 4.77 8.84
C ALA A 14 0.32 3.66 9.90
N ASN A 15 0.46 4.03 11.17
CA ASN A 15 0.43 3.08 12.28
C ASN A 15 -0.93 2.42 12.50
N TYR A 16 -2.02 3.18 12.33
CA TYR A 16 -3.38 2.64 12.37
C TYR A 16 -3.60 1.58 11.28
N VAL A 17 -3.26 1.87 10.03
CA VAL A 17 -3.48 0.96 8.89
C VAL A 17 -2.67 -0.33 9.04
N LYS A 18 -1.39 -0.23 9.44
CA LYS A 18 -0.57 -1.42 9.73
C LYS A 18 -1.20 -2.31 10.81
N ARG A 19 -1.72 -1.72 11.89
CA ARG A 19 -2.38 -2.48 12.97
C ARG A 19 -3.72 -3.08 12.55
N ALA A 20 -4.55 -2.35 11.79
CA ALA A 20 -5.81 -2.86 11.28
C ALA A 20 -5.63 -4.14 10.46
N HIS A 21 -4.48 -4.26 9.80
CA HIS A 21 -4.11 -5.41 8.99
C HIS A 21 -3.23 -6.45 9.70
N ASP A 22 -2.98 -6.32 11.01
CA ASP A 22 -1.99 -7.12 11.77
C ASP A 22 -0.65 -7.27 11.02
N PHE A 23 -0.17 -6.15 10.45
CA PHE A 23 1.08 -6.08 9.68
C PHE A 23 1.17 -7.13 8.55
N SER A 24 0.02 -7.60 8.06
CA SER A 24 -0.06 -8.59 6.99
C SER A 24 -0.32 -7.86 5.68
N CYS A 25 0.52 -8.09 4.67
CA CYS A 25 0.41 -7.43 3.38
C CYS A 25 -1.00 -7.59 2.79
N GLN A 26 -1.61 -6.50 2.31
CA GLN A 26 -2.93 -6.55 1.68
C GLN A 26 -2.93 -7.24 0.31
N VAL A 27 -1.76 -7.38 -0.33
CA VAL A 27 -1.59 -8.05 -1.63
C VAL A 27 -1.39 -9.55 -1.44
N CYS A 28 -0.37 -9.98 -0.71
CA CYS A 28 -0.03 -11.41 -0.59
C CYS A 28 -0.39 -12.07 0.74
N GLY A 29 -0.92 -11.32 1.72
CA GLY A 29 -1.28 -11.85 3.04
C GLY A 29 -0.10 -12.17 3.96
N ILE A 30 1.15 -12.15 3.47
CA ILE A 30 2.33 -12.46 4.29
C ILE A 30 2.48 -11.44 5.42
N ARG A 31 2.67 -11.96 6.64
CA ARG A 31 3.05 -11.21 7.83
C ARG A 31 4.52 -11.44 8.14
N LEU A 32 5.35 -10.43 7.89
CA LEU A 32 6.79 -10.55 8.15
C LEU A 32 7.04 -10.50 9.65
N LYS A 33 7.62 -11.57 10.21
CA LYS A 33 8.04 -11.62 11.61
C LYS A 33 9.51 -11.24 11.72
N THR A 34 9.81 -10.31 12.62
CA THR A 34 11.18 -9.89 12.97
C THR A 34 11.40 -10.12 14.46
N PRO A 35 12.65 -10.04 14.95
CA PRO A 35 12.93 -10.14 16.38
C PRO A 35 12.23 -9.08 17.25
N THR A 36 11.82 -7.94 16.67
CA THR A 36 11.19 -6.82 17.39
C THR A 36 9.67 -6.74 17.17
N GLY A 37 9.09 -7.67 16.42
CA GLY A 37 7.65 -7.70 16.14
C GLY A 37 7.35 -7.95 14.67
N ALA A 38 6.14 -7.62 14.25
CA ALA A 38 5.75 -7.74 12.85
C ALA A 38 6.15 -6.50 12.06
N TYR A 39 6.51 -6.68 10.79
CA TYR A 39 6.93 -5.59 9.92
C TYR A 39 6.04 -5.50 8.68
N ALA A 40 5.62 -4.27 8.39
CA ALA A 40 4.92 -3.88 7.18
C ALA A 40 5.19 -2.40 6.92
N GLU A 41 5.07 -2.00 5.66
CA GLU A 41 5.18 -0.62 5.22
C GLU A 41 3.79 -0.04 4.95
N ALA A 42 3.64 1.27 5.17
CA ALA A 42 2.45 2.01 4.84
C ALA A 42 2.71 2.78 3.54
N ALA A 43 1.89 2.53 2.52
CA ALA A 43 2.03 3.14 1.20
C ALA A 43 0.83 4.03 0.92
N HIS A 44 1.02 5.35 0.75
CA HIS A 44 -0.06 6.20 0.28
C HIS A 44 -0.41 5.84 -1.17
N ILE A 45 -1.70 5.61 -1.44
CA ILE A 45 -2.20 5.26 -2.77
C ILE A 45 -2.02 6.46 -3.72
N ARG A 46 -2.50 7.62 -3.28
CA ARG A 46 -2.19 8.92 -3.88
C ARG A 46 -1.15 9.61 -3.01
N GLY A 47 0.05 9.85 -3.56
CA GLY A 47 1.16 10.47 -2.85
C GLY A 47 0.81 11.80 -2.17
N LEU A 48 1.45 12.07 -1.03
CA LEU A 48 1.28 13.32 -0.28
C LEU A 48 2.00 14.49 -0.99
N GLY A 49 1.55 15.72 -0.69
CA GLY A 49 2.20 16.95 -1.16
C GLY A 49 2.18 17.11 -2.68
N ARG A 50 2.79 18.19 -3.18
CA ARG A 50 2.83 18.43 -4.64
C ARG A 50 3.70 17.37 -5.35
N PRO A 51 3.32 16.92 -6.57
CA PRO A 51 2.18 17.37 -7.37
C PRO A 51 0.87 16.62 -7.08
N HIS A 52 0.92 15.53 -6.33
CA HIS A 52 -0.21 14.61 -6.19
C HIS A 52 -1.30 15.14 -5.25
N ASN A 53 -0.92 15.79 -4.15
CA ASN A 53 -1.79 16.38 -3.13
C ASN A 53 -2.80 15.37 -2.55
N GLY A 54 -2.36 14.13 -2.32
CA GLY A 54 -3.12 13.13 -1.58
C GLY A 54 -3.27 13.49 -0.10
N PRO A 55 -4.40 13.17 0.54
CA PRO A 55 -4.60 13.37 1.97
C PRO A 55 -3.90 12.28 2.81
N ASP A 56 -3.40 12.64 4.00
CA ASP A 56 -2.92 11.68 5.00
C ASP A 56 -4.12 11.15 5.80
N ILE A 57 -4.86 10.20 5.22
CA ILE A 57 -6.03 9.54 5.82
C ILE A 57 -5.96 8.04 5.57
N ALA A 58 -6.60 7.25 6.44
CA ALA A 58 -6.49 5.79 6.39
C ALA A 58 -6.95 5.22 5.04
N SER A 59 -8.06 5.70 4.48
CA SER A 59 -8.59 5.24 3.20
C SER A 59 -7.68 5.53 1.99
N ASN A 60 -6.62 6.33 2.14
CA ASN A 60 -5.59 6.60 1.13
C ASN A 60 -4.29 5.83 1.40
N VAL A 61 -4.26 4.83 2.28
CA VAL A 61 -3.04 4.13 2.68
C VAL A 61 -3.23 2.61 2.58
N LEU A 62 -2.19 1.91 2.12
CA LEU A 62 -2.11 0.45 2.08
C LEU A 62 -1.10 -0.08 3.09
N CYS A 63 -1.37 -1.24 3.68
CA CYS A 63 -0.42 -2.03 4.46
C CYS A 63 0.24 -3.07 3.54
N LEU A 64 1.51 -2.89 3.20
CA LEU A 64 2.23 -3.71 2.21
C LEU A 64 3.53 -4.31 2.79
N CYS A 65 3.99 -5.41 2.21
CA CYS A 65 5.37 -5.85 2.39
C CYS A 65 6.31 -5.00 1.50
N PRO A 66 7.63 -4.96 1.78
CA PRO A 66 8.56 -4.12 1.02
C PRO A 66 8.55 -4.33 -0.49
N ASN A 67 8.43 -5.59 -0.91
CA ASN A 67 8.40 -5.93 -2.34
C ASN A 67 7.17 -5.35 -3.03
N HIS A 68 5.98 -5.56 -2.46
CA HIS A 68 4.75 -5.06 -3.06
C HIS A 68 4.61 -3.55 -2.93
N HIS A 69 5.16 -2.94 -1.88
CA HIS A 69 5.23 -1.48 -1.79
C HIS A 69 6.04 -0.92 -2.95
N LYS A 70 7.23 -1.46 -3.24
CA LYS A 70 7.99 -0.96 -4.39
C LYS A 70 7.36 -1.23 -5.73
N LEU A 71 6.76 -2.40 -5.95
CA LEU A 71 6.04 -2.65 -7.20
C LEU A 71 4.84 -1.70 -7.36
N PHE A 72 4.15 -1.38 -6.27
CA PHE A 72 3.03 -0.43 -6.28
C PHE A 72 3.48 1.02 -6.53
N ASP A 73 4.57 1.47 -5.90
CA ASP A 73 5.17 2.81 -6.12
C ASP A 73 5.55 3.04 -7.59
N PHE A 74 6.03 2.00 -8.26
CA PHE A 74 6.40 2.07 -9.68
C PHE A 74 5.24 1.75 -10.62
N GLY A 75 4.03 1.54 -10.09
CA GLY A 75 2.84 1.20 -10.86
C GLY A 75 2.87 -0.18 -11.52
N MET A 76 3.82 -1.04 -11.18
CA MET A 76 3.91 -2.43 -11.68
C MET A 76 2.85 -3.33 -11.06
N LEU A 77 2.35 -2.96 -9.90
CA LEU A 77 1.10 -3.49 -9.35
C LEU A 77 0.02 -2.41 -9.39
N THR A 78 -1.11 -2.74 -9.99
CA THR A 78 -2.29 -1.86 -10.03
C THR A 78 -3.47 -2.58 -9.38
N ILE A 79 -4.39 -1.79 -8.82
CA ILE A 79 -5.58 -2.30 -8.13
C ILE A 79 -6.80 -1.65 -8.76
N ALA A 80 -7.73 -2.44 -9.29
CA ALA A 80 -8.99 -1.98 -9.87
C ALA A 80 -10.01 -1.57 -8.79
N ASP A 81 -11.11 -0.93 -9.18
CA ASP A 81 -12.13 -0.45 -8.22
C ASP A 81 -12.89 -1.59 -7.55
N ASP A 82 -12.97 -2.72 -8.25
CA ASP A 82 -13.46 -3.99 -7.71
C ASP A 82 -12.39 -4.70 -6.87
N LEU A 83 -11.24 -4.09 -6.61
CA LEU A 83 -10.10 -4.66 -5.85
C LEU A 83 -9.28 -5.73 -6.58
N ALA A 84 -9.51 -6.01 -7.87
CA ALA A 84 -8.63 -6.92 -8.61
C ALA A 84 -7.20 -6.36 -8.70
N ILE A 85 -6.20 -7.18 -8.36
CA ILE A 85 -4.79 -6.82 -8.39
C ILE A 85 -4.18 -7.35 -9.69
N THR A 86 -3.61 -6.47 -10.50
CA THR A 86 -2.95 -6.83 -11.75
C THR A 86 -1.44 -6.58 -11.63
N ASP A 87 -0.65 -7.61 -11.95
CA ASP A 87 0.77 -7.50 -12.18
C ASP A 87 1.00 -7.08 -13.65
N ARG A 88 1.47 -5.85 -13.87
CA ARG A 88 1.71 -5.31 -15.21
C ARG A 88 2.84 -6.00 -15.95
N SER A 89 3.77 -6.67 -15.26
CA SER A 89 4.86 -7.38 -15.93
C SER A 89 4.35 -8.60 -16.70
N THR A 90 3.27 -9.22 -16.22
CA THR A 90 2.64 -10.40 -16.83
C THR A 90 1.29 -10.09 -17.47
N GLY A 91 0.67 -8.96 -17.13
CA GLY A 91 -0.69 -8.61 -17.52
C GLY A 91 -1.77 -9.43 -16.80
N GLN A 92 -1.40 -10.23 -15.80
CA GLN A 92 -2.30 -11.16 -15.13
C GLN A 92 -2.91 -10.57 -13.86
N VAL A 93 -4.17 -10.92 -13.61
CA VAL A 93 -4.81 -10.71 -12.32
C VAL A 93 -4.28 -11.76 -11.35
N ILE A 94 -3.53 -11.31 -10.32
CA ILE A 94 -2.85 -12.18 -9.36
C ILE A 94 -3.65 -12.39 -8.06
N GLY A 95 -4.77 -11.69 -7.90
CA GLY A 95 -5.62 -11.80 -6.73
C GLY A 95 -6.53 -10.60 -6.53
N ARG A 96 -7.03 -10.46 -5.29
CA ARG A 96 -7.85 -9.33 -4.87
C ARG A 96 -7.28 -8.70 -3.62
N LEU A 97 -7.34 -7.37 -3.53
CA LEU A 97 -6.86 -6.63 -2.36
C LEU A 97 -7.63 -7.07 -1.12
N ARG A 98 -6.89 -7.46 -0.08
CA ARG A 98 -7.47 -7.80 1.21
C ARG A 98 -7.86 -6.53 1.96
N GLU A 99 -9.16 -6.34 2.14
CA GLU A 99 -9.72 -5.35 3.06
C GLU A 99 -10.16 -6.01 4.38
N VAL A 100 -10.33 -5.21 5.43
CA VAL A 100 -10.94 -5.63 6.70
C VAL A 100 -12.03 -4.63 7.09
N PRO A 101 -13.03 -5.00 7.92
CA PRO A 101 -14.08 -4.06 8.30
C PRO A 101 -13.56 -2.75 8.93
N ALA A 102 -12.44 -2.81 9.64
CA ALA A 102 -11.79 -1.64 10.23
C ALA A 102 -11.04 -0.76 9.22
N HIS A 103 -10.76 -1.25 8.01
CA HIS A 103 -9.97 -0.52 7.03
C HIS A 103 -10.33 -0.93 5.59
N GLN A 104 -10.98 0.00 4.91
CA GLN A 104 -11.32 -0.05 3.50
C GLN A 104 -10.72 1.16 2.80
N VAL A 105 -10.18 0.95 1.59
CA VAL A 105 -9.54 2.02 0.81
C VAL A 105 -10.57 2.73 -0.04
N GLU A 106 -10.44 4.04 -0.25
CA GLU A 106 -11.35 4.74 -1.13
C GLU A 106 -10.96 4.51 -2.59
N ARG A 107 -11.94 4.07 -3.39
CA ARG A 107 -11.73 3.64 -4.78
C ARG A 107 -11.22 4.78 -5.67
N ARG A 108 -11.57 6.04 -5.36
CA ARG A 108 -11.03 7.21 -6.05
C ARG A 108 -9.51 7.32 -5.99
N PHE A 109 -8.86 6.84 -4.93
CA PHE A 109 -7.40 6.86 -4.85
C PHE A 109 -6.81 5.76 -5.72
N LEU A 110 -7.44 4.58 -5.77
CA LEU A 110 -7.03 3.49 -6.66
C LEU A 110 -7.15 3.92 -8.13
N ALA A 111 -8.27 4.56 -8.51
CA ALA A 111 -8.45 5.14 -9.84
C ALA A 111 -7.35 6.15 -10.19
N TYR A 112 -7.07 7.09 -9.28
CA TYR A 112 -5.98 8.06 -9.44
C TYR A 112 -4.62 7.38 -9.66
N HIS A 113 -4.29 6.35 -8.87
CA HIS A 113 -3.01 5.63 -9.00
C HIS A 113 -2.90 4.96 -10.37
N ARG A 114 -3.97 4.28 -10.83
CA ARG A 114 -4.01 3.68 -12.17
C ARG A 114 -3.81 4.72 -13.27
N GLU A 115 -4.53 5.84 -13.21
CA GLU A 115 -4.43 6.93 -14.19
C GLU A 115 -3.02 7.55 -14.21
N HIS A 116 -2.43 7.76 -13.03
CA HIS A 116 -1.09 8.32 -12.91
C HIS A 116 -0.01 7.43 -13.56
N HIS A 117 -0.13 6.10 -13.41
CA HIS A 117 0.83 5.15 -13.95
C HIS A 117 0.48 4.61 -15.35
N ALA A 118 -0.69 4.93 -15.90
CA ALA A 118 -1.08 4.57 -17.26
C ALA A 118 -0.28 5.34 -18.33
N GLN A 119 0.29 6.48 -17.97
CA GLN A 119 1.05 7.37 -18.86
C GLN A 119 2.57 7.10 -18.84
N ALA A 120 3.00 6.04 -18.15
CA ALA A 120 4.39 5.67 -17.92
C ALA A 120 4.71 4.25 -18.43
#